data_AF-A0A816BBI1-F1
#
_entry.id   AF-A0A816BBI1-F1
#
_cell.length_a   1.000
_cell.length_b   1.000
_cell.length_c   1.000
_cell.angle_alpha   90.00
_cell.angle_beta   90.00
_cell.angle_gamma   90.00
#
_symmetry.space_group_name_H-M   'P 1'
#
loop_
_entity.id
_entity.type
_entity.pdbx_description
1 polymer ?
#
loop_
_entity_poly.entity_id
_entity_poly.type
_entity_poly.pdbx_seq_one_letter_code
_entity_poly.pdbx_strand_id
1 'polypeptide(L)'
;MVFGKEHALEFLAKTPIAFIGTITQVIPGMSTRSMPPINHYRLRFENIQPLRGSISTTEFSYHQRGADYVPQQIIQNPNGSETMSDQRQQEQVKEPTAGLTCLACSSDGQHINTLVELDNNIIEQLIKSSKIPLGWSKQSNGHYESPWQHSHAQHVKWYDNQRFASHEKCVKSGRPLLITTDDISLTCEPVQATHTKEYQNPDGDGVFNLTVTNNSNRPVEIPALLRDSHSKKILWEESVFVITDAGNHFFPGHGQARDVEPTVLEPYENVSTKLDTLTLHGLSWPQGGWRLNLRFCLGNKATEGNYYYFTDHHEPLRKKAEKKKTAIID
;
A
#
# COMPACT_ATOMS: atom_id res chain seq x y z
N MET A 1 6.14 19.49 6.42
CA MET A 1 4.67 19.44 6.43
C MET A 1 4.18 20.04 5.12
N VAL A 2 3.26 19.33 4.47
CA VAL A 2 2.64 19.79 3.23
C VAL A 2 1.21 20.23 3.54
N PHE A 3 0.68 21.18 2.78
CA PHE A 3 -0.69 21.65 2.93
C PHE A 3 -1.57 21.17 1.77
N GLY A 4 -2.85 20.96 2.05
CA GLY A 4 -3.86 20.79 1.02
C GLY A 4 -4.41 19.37 0.89
N LYS A 5 -5.70 19.33 0.54
CA LYS A 5 -6.51 18.12 0.39
C LYS A 5 -5.94 17.12 -0.62
N GLU A 6 -5.42 17.60 -1.74
CA GLU A 6 -4.93 16.75 -2.83
C GLU A 6 -3.76 15.89 -2.38
N HIS A 7 -2.79 16.51 -1.69
CA HIS A 7 -1.68 15.80 -1.05
C HIS A 7 -2.19 14.77 -0.04
N ALA A 8 -3.12 15.14 0.85
CA ALA A 8 -3.65 14.22 1.86
C ALA A 8 -4.26 12.95 1.24
N LEU A 9 -5.05 13.10 0.17
CA LEU A 9 -5.67 11.98 -0.53
C LEU A 9 -4.64 11.10 -1.27
N GLU A 10 -3.67 11.73 -1.91
CA GLU A 10 -2.60 11.03 -2.61
C GLU A 10 -1.78 10.16 -1.65
N PHE A 11 -1.34 10.72 -0.51
CA PHE A 11 -0.56 9.97 0.47
C PHE A 11 -1.40 8.88 1.13
N LEU A 12 -2.65 9.16 1.50
CA LEU A 12 -3.55 8.16 2.07
C LEU A 12 -3.75 6.95 1.14
N ALA A 13 -3.77 7.15 -0.18
CA ALA A 13 -3.91 6.05 -1.14
C ALA A 13 -2.65 5.16 -1.26
N LYS A 14 -1.49 5.68 -0.85
CA LYS A 14 -0.18 5.04 -1.04
C LYS A 14 0.44 4.49 0.25
N THR A 15 -0.10 4.80 1.43
CA THR A 15 0.55 4.43 2.70
C THR A 15 -0.19 3.32 3.44
N PRO A 16 0.51 2.33 4.02
CA PRO A 16 -0.11 1.21 4.73
C PRO A 16 -0.70 1.63 6.09
N ILE A 17 -0.05 2.58 6.78
CA ILE A 17 -0.49 3.13 8.07
C ILE A 17 -0.77 4.60 7.89
N ALA A 18 -1.98 5.02 8.26
CA ALA A 18 -2.39 6.42 8.21
C ALA A 18 -3.38 6.70 9.33
N PHE A 19 -3.26 7.87 9.95
CA PHE A 19 -4.20 8.31 10.98
C PHE A 19 -4.38 9.81 11.00
N ILE A 20 -5.52 10.23 11.53
CA ILE A 20 -5.76 11.62 11.90
C ILE A 20 -5.45 11.74 13.38
N GLY A 21 -4.72 12.78 13.78
CA GLY A 21 -4.41 13.04 15.18
C GLY A 21 -4.07 14.49 15.41
N THR A 22 -4.14 14.93 16.67
CA THR A 22 -3.73 16.29 17.06
C THR A 22 -2.36 16.24 17.71
N ILE A 23 -1.42 17.04 17.21
CA ILE A 23 -0.07 17.14 17.77
C ILE A 23 -0.18 17.83 19.13
N THR A 24 0.22 17.19 20.21
CA THR A 24 0.23 17.79 21.56
C THR A 24 1.61 18.23 22.00
N GLN A 25 2.65 17.63 21.44
CA GLN A 25 4.03 17.98 21.76
C GLN A 25 4.92 17.87 20.51
N VAL A 26 5.80 18.86 20.34
CA VAL A 26 6.86 18.88 19.33
C VAL A 26 8.20 18.97 20.06
N ILE A 27 9.02 17.95 19.94
CA ILE A 27 10.37 17.91 20.50
C ILE A 27 11.36 18.01 19.33
N PRO A 28 12.01 19.17 19.11
CA PRO A 28 13.00 19.31 18.05
C PRO A 28 14.25 18.48 18.35
N GLY A 29 14.76 17.83 17.32
CA GLY A 29 16.01 17.08 17.33
C GLY A 29 17.13 17.84 16.62
N MET A 30 18.21 17.13 16.28
CA MET A 30 19.30 17.72 15.51
C MET A 30 18.84 18.03 14.08
N SER A 31 19.40 19.08 13.47
CA SER A 31 19.29 19.31 12.03
C SER A 31 20.56 18.84 11.33
N THR A 32 20.43 18.14 10.21
CA THR A 32 21.59 17.75 9.40
C THR A 32 22.14 18.96 8.64
N ARG A 33 23.45 18.96 8.40
CA ARG A 33 24.12 19.95 7.53
C ARG A 33 24.07 19.57 6.04
N SER A 34 23.07 18.79 5.62
CA SER A 34 22.88 18.47 4.20
C SER A 34 22.29 19.68 3.45
N MET A 35 22.38 19.67 2.12
CA MET A 35 21.62 20.57 1.27
C MET A 35 20.62 19.74 0.44
N PRO A 36 19.30 19.88 0.65
CA PRO A 36 18.66 20.69 1.71
C PRO A 36 18.87 20.11 3.13
N PRO A 37 18.76 20.93 4.18
CA PRO A 37 18.86 20.46 5.57
C PRO A 37 17.70 19.53 5.89
N ILE A 38 17.93 18.58 6.80
CA ILE A 38 16.89 17.69 7.34
C ILE A 38 16.71 18.02 8.81
N ASN A 39 15.51 18.47 9.18
CA ASN A 39 15.13 18.71 10.57
C ASN A 39 14.48 17.45 11.14
N HIS A 40 14.95 17.03 12.31
CA HIS A 40 14.39 15.86 13.01
C HIS A 40 13.43 16.33 14.11
N TYR A 41 12.29 15.65 14.26
CA TYR A 41 11.32 15.91 15.32
C TYR A 41 10.87 14.60 15.97
N ARG A 42 10.57 14.67 17.27
CA ARG A 42 9.70 13.71 17.95
C ARG A 42 8.36 14.38 18.20
N LEU A 43 7.28 13.75 17.76
CA LEU A 43 5.92 14.26 17.80
C LEU A 43 5.06 13.36 18.69
N ARG A 44 4.28 13.97 19.58
CA ARG A 44 3.25 13.27 20.35
C ARG A 44 1.87 13.63 19.83
N PHE A 45 1.01 12.63 19.70
CA PHE A 45 -0.36 12.78 19.21
C PHE A 45 -1.40 12.36 20.25
N GLU A 46 -2.54 13.03 20.21
CA GLU A 46 -3.77 12.65 20.90
C GLU A 46 -4.94 12.61 19.91
N ASN A 47 -6.09 12.07 20.36
CA ASN A 47 -7.29 11.89 19.55
C ASN A 47 -7.00 11.14 18.24
N ILE A 48 -6.16 10.10 18.34
CA ILE A 48 -5.75 9.29 17.19
C ILE A 48 -6.97 8.55 16.66
N GLN A 49 -7.33 8.86 15.42
CA GLN A 49 -8.30 8.13 14.64
C GLN A 49 -7.55 7.38 13.51
N PRO A 50 -7.35 6.07 13.65
CA PRO A 50 -6.75 5.26 12.60
C PRO A 50 -7.62 5.31 11.33
N LEU A 51 -6.98 5.61 10.20
CA LEU A 51 -7.60 5.51 8.87
C LEU A 51 -7.16 4.24 8.14
N ARG A 52 -5.90 3.82 8.34
CA ARG A 52 -5.31 2.59 7.79
C ARG A 52 -4.31 2.00 8.77
N GLY A 53 -4.20 0.67 8.76
CA GLY A 53 -3.28 -0.07 9.63
C GLY A 53 -3.65 0.03 11.11
N SER A 54 -2.79 -0.53 11.95
CA SER A 54 -2.92 -0.48 13.41
C SER A 54 -1.85 0.42 14.00
N ILE A 55 -2.17 1.10 15.10
CA ILE A 55 -1.28 2.03 15.80
C ILE A 55 -1.20 1.61 17.26
N SER A 56 0.02 1.43 17.75
CA SER A 56 0.30 0.99 19.13
C SER A 56 0.98 2.05 19.99
N THR A 57 1.35 3.19 19.41
CA THR A 57 2.08 4.27 20.07
C THR A 57 1.40 5.61 19.82
N THR A 58 1.64 6.57 20.72
CA THR A 58 1.24 7.97 20.57
C THR A 58 2.42 8.89 20.29
N GLU A 59 3.65 8.35 20.26
CA GLU A 59 4.88 9.09 20.01
C GLU A 59 5.57 8.56 18.75
N PHE A 60 5.95 9.48 17.85
CA PHE A 60 6.49 9.17 16.53
C PHE A 60 7.70 10.04 16.21
N SER A 61 8.60 9.52 15.39
CA SER A 61 9.67 10.31 14.77
C SER A 61 9.21 10.90 13.44
N TYR A 62 9.66 12.11 13.10
CA TYR A 62 9.34 12.79 11.84
C TYR A 62 10.58 13.50 11.30
N HIS A 63 10.89 13.30 10.03
CA HIS A 63 11.97 14.01 9.34
C HIS A 63 11.36 14.97 8.31
N GLN A 64 11.76 16.24 8.41
CA GLN A 64 11.34 17.26 7.49
C GLN A 64 12.53 17.72 6.66
N ARG A 65 12.47 17.45 5.36
CA ARG A 65 13.43 17.99 4.41
C ARG A 65 13.11 19.48 4.18
N GLY A 66 14.11 20.34 4.31
CA GLY A 66 13.99 21.77 3.98
C GLY A 66 13.72 21.97 2.48
N ALA A 67 13.37 23.19 2.10
CA ALA A 67 13.09 23.53 0.70
C ALA A 67 14.34 23.27 -0.18
N ASP A 68 14.13 22.58 -1.30
CA ASP A 68 15.16 22.41 -2.33
C ASP A 68 15.47 23.78 -2.97
N TYR A 69 16.75 24.05 -3.26
CA TYR A 69 17.12 25.13 -4.17
C TYR A 69 16.76 24.69 -5.59
N VAL A 70 15.59 25.10 -6.10
CA VAL A 70 15.23 24.88 -7.51
C VAL A 70 16.20 25.71 -8.38
N PRO A 71 16.95 25.10 -9.32
CA PRO A 71 17.76 25.85 -10.27
C PRO A 71 16.86 26.74 -11.14
N GLN A 72 17.31 27.96 -11.44
CA GLN A 72 16.61 28.90 -12.32
C GLN A 72 16.32 28.24 -13.67
N GLN A 73 15.04 28.18 -14.06
CA GLN A 73 14.68 27.93 -15.46
C GLN A 73 14.89 29.23 -16.25
N ILE A 74 15.74 29.17 -17.27
CA ILE A 74 15.89 30.27 -18.24
C ILE A 74 14.66 30.23 -19.14
N ILE A 75 13.79 31.22 -19.02
CA ILE A 75 12.69 31.43 -19.97
C ILE A 75 13.27 32.19 -21.16
N GLN A 76 13.43 31.52 -22.31
CA GLN A 76 13.72 32.20 -23.56
C GLN A 76 12.44 32.87 -24.07
N ASN A 77 12.41 34.20 -24.06
CA ASN A 77 11.35 34.93 -24.73
C ASN A 77 11.49 34.77 -26.26
N PRO A 78 10.39 34.75 -27.02
CA PRO A 78 10.41 34.64 -28.48
C PRO A 78 11.12 35.79 -29.20
N ASN A 79 11.54 36.82 -28.47
CA ASN A 79 12.18 38.03 -28.99
C ASN A 79 13.70 38.03 -28.71
N GLY A 80 14.28 36.95 -28.19
CA GLY A 80 15.72 36.85 -27.90
C GLY A 80 16.21 37.68 -26.71
N SER A 81 15.30 38.25 -25.92
CA SER A 81 15.65 38.97 -24.69
C SER A 81 15.54 38.04 -23.48
N GLU A 82 16.66 37.86 -22.76
CA GLU A 82 16.69 37.18 -21.48
C GLU A 82 16.14 38.13 -20.41
N THR A 83 14.96 37.85 -19.88
CA THR A 83 14.46 38.50 -18.66
C THR A 83 14.57 37.51 -17.51
N MET A 84 15.45 37.81 -16.55
CA MET A 84 15.46 37.12 -15.25
C MET A 84 14.21 37.54 -14.46
N SER A 85 13.12 36.79 -14.55
CA SER A 85 11.98 36.95 -13.65
C SER A 85 12.26 36.21 -12.35
N ASP A 86 12.52 36.96 -11.28
CA ASP A 86 12.83 36.48 -9.93
C ASP A 86 11.56 36.01 -9.18
N GLN A 87 10.75 35.15 -9.80
CA GLN A 87 9.61 34.52 -9.12
C GLN A 87 10.06 33.22 -8.43
N ARG A 88 10.82 33.40 -7.34
CA ARG A 88 11.14 32.36 -6.37
C ARG A 88 9.86 31.99 -5.59
N GLN A 89 9.08 31.03 -6.08
CA GLN A 89 8.16 30.31 -5.18
C GLN A 89 8.97 29.26 -4.44
N GLN A 90 9.57 29.66 -3.31
CA GLN A 90 10.00 28.69 -2.31
C GLN A 90 8.73 27.97 -1.82
N GLU A 91 8.63 26.66 -1.99
CA GLU A 91 7.71 25.88 -1.16
C GLU A 91 8.14 26.10 0.30
N GLN A 92 7.39 26.95 1.01
CA GLN A 92 7.72 27.29 2.38
C GLN A 92 7.38 26.08 3.26
N VAL A 93 8.40 25.29 3.55
CA VAL A 93 8.28 24.09 4.37
C VAL A 93 7.93 24.50 5.82
N LYS A 94 6.65 24.39 6.21
CA LYS A 94 6.13 24.79 7.54
C LYS A 94 6.51 23.78 8.62
N GLU A 95 7.11 24.23 9.72
CA GLU A 95 7.46 23.35 10.86
C GLU A 95 6.20 22.82 11.59
N PRO A 96 6.25 21.60 12.15
CA PRO A 96 5.15 21.08 12.95
C PRO A 96 4.93 21.93 14.22
N THR A 97 3.68 22.15 14.59
CA THR A 97 3.31 22.93 15.79
C THR A 97 2.29 22.17 16.62
N ALA A 98 2.37 22.30 17.95
CA ALA A 98 1.36 21.74 18.84
C ALA A 98 -0.01 22.41 18.62
N GLY A 99 -1.09 21.65 18.81
CA GLY A 99 -2.47 22.05 18.55
C GLY A 99 -2.96 21.78 17.12
N LEU A 100 -2.08 21.41 16.18
CA LEU A 100 -2.48 21.12 14.81
C LEU A 100 -3.06 19.71 14.67
N THR A 101 -4.21 19.61 14.00
CA THR A 101 -4.75 18.33 13.54
C THR A 101 -4.13 17.99 12.18
N CYS A 102 -3.56 16.79 12.08
CA CYS A 102 -2.83 16.36 10.90
C CYS A 102 -3.28 14.97 10.45
N LEU A 103 -3.17 14.71 9.15
CA LEU A 103 -3.00 13.37 8.61
C LEU A 103 -1.52 13.01 8.75
N ALA A 104 -1.24 11.92 9.46
CA ALA A 104 0.07 11.32 9.58
C ALA A 104 0.10 9.99 8.82
N CYS A 105 1.08 9.85 7.93
CA CYS A 105 1.30 8.65 7.12
C CYS A 105 2.65 8.01 7.49
N SER A 106 2.63 6.70 7.72
CA SER A 106 3.79 5.91 8.16
C SER A 106 3.87 4.60 7.40
N SER A 107 5.09 4.12 7.16
CA SER A 107 5.37 2.78 6.65
C SER A 107 5.49 1.73 7.75
N ASP A 108 5.96 2.10 8.94
CA ASP A 108 6.39 1.17 10.00
C ASP A 108 5.66 1.35 11.34
N GLY A 109 4.80 2.36 11.46
CA GLY A 109 4.05 2.67 12.68
C GLY A 109 4.86 3.42 13.75
N GLN A 110 6.10 3.81 13.47
CA GLN A 110 6.98 4.55 14.39
C GLN A 110 7.55 5.83 13.77
N HIS A 111 7.80 5.82 12.48
CA HIS A 111 8.31 6.95 11.71
C HIS A 111 7.23 7.48 10.78
N ILE A 112 6.93 8.77 10.90
CA ILE A 112 6.03 9.49 10.00
C ILE A 112 6.85 9.91 8.78
N ASN A 113 6.51 9.36 7.61
CA ASN A 113 7.13 9.76 6.34
C ASN A 113 6.48 11.04 5.80
N THR A 114 5.19 11.26 6.10
CA THR A 114 4.45 12.39 5.59
C THR A 114 3.45 12.91 6.61
N LEU A 115 3.45 14.24 6.77
CA LEU A 115 2.58 14.96 7.69
C LEU A 115 1.87 16.08 6.92
N VAL A 116 0.54 16.03 6.92
CA VAL A 116 -0.32 16.99 6.23
C VAL A 116 -1.25 17.65 7.23
N GLU A 117 -1.21 18.98 7.33
CA GLU A 117 -2.12 19.76 8.17
C GLU A 117 -3.54 19.72 7.58
N LEU A 118 -4.55 19.53 8.44
CA LEU A 118 -5.94 19.38 8.03
C LEU A 118 -6.80 20.53 8.56
N ASP A 119 -7.75 20.96 7.74
CA ASP A 119 -8.92 21.69 8.22
C ASP A 119 -10.07 20.71 8.54
N ASN A 120 -11.07 21.19 9.29
CA ASN A 120 -12.21 20.37 9.70
C ASN A 120 -13.05 19.82 8.53
N ASN A 121 -13.07 20.50 7.38
CA ASN A 121 -13.87 20.10 6.21
C ASN A 121 -13.22 18.93 5.44
N ILE A 122 -11.91 18.77 5.56
CA ILE A 122 -11.14 17.70 4.88
C ILE A 122 -11.27 16.36 5.64
N ILE A 123 -11.43 16.38 6.96
CA ILE A 123 -11.44 15.17 7.82
C ILE A 123 -12.52 14.16 7.37
N GLU A 124 -13.77 14.59 7.20
CA GLU A 124 -14.85 13.69 6.77
C GLU A 124 -14.59 13.08 5.39
N GLN A 125 -13.96 13.84 4.50
CA GLN A 125 -13.62 13.36 3.16
C GLN A 125 -12.49 12.34 3.21
N LEU A 126 -11.49 12.53 4.08
CA LEU A 126 -10.44 11.54 4.30
C LEU A 126 -10.99 10.25 4.90
N ILE A 127 -11.92 10.34 5.84
CA ILE A 127 -12.61 9.16 6.41
C ILE A 127 -13.41 8.42 5.34
N LYS A 128 -14.02 9.14 4.39
CA LYS A 128 -14.70 8.49 3.25
C LYS A 128 -13.68 7.83 2.30
N SER A 129 -12.57 8.50 2.02
CA SER A 129 -11.53 7.99 1.12
C SER A 129 -10.71 6.85 1.71
N SER A 130 -10.57 6.74 3.04
CA SER A 130 -9.90 5.61 3.68
C SER A 130 -10.66 4.29 3.49
N LYS A 131 -11.96 4.37 3.17
CA LYS A 131 -12.79 3.21 2.80
C LYS A 131 -12.49 2.68 1.40
N ILE A 132 -11.72 3.41 0.60
CA ILE A 132 -11.23 2.93 -0.70
C ILE A 132 -10.05 1.98 -0.44
N PRO A 133 -10.14 0.71 -0.86
CA PRO A 133 -9.05 -0.25 -0.75
C PRO A 133 -7.75 0.26 -1.34
N LEU A 134 -6.61 -0.21 -0.84
CA LEU A 134 -5.31 0.16 -1.42
C LEU A 134 -5.25 -0.27 -2.89
N GLY A 135 -4.50 0.45 -3.71
CA GLY A 135 -4.38 0.21 -5.15
C GLY A 135 -5.62 0.58 -5.98
N TRP A 136 -6.76 0.85 -5.36
CA TRP A 136 -7.92 1.43 -6.04
C TRP A 136 -7.81 2.94 -6.10
N SER A 137 -8.35 3.53 -7.16
CA SER A 137 -8.49 4.98 -7.28
C SER A 137 -9.94 5.36 -7.56
N LYS A 138 -10.34 6.54 -7.07
CA LYS A 138 -11.59 7.18 -7.44
C LYS A 138 -11.26 8.39 -8.30
N GLN A 139 -11.69 8.33 -9.55
CA GLN A 139 -11.49 9.38 -10.53
C GLN A 139 -12.37 10.59 -10.21
N SER A 140 -12.04 11.76 -10.76
CA SER A 140 -12.77 13.02 -10.51
C SER A 140 -14.24 12.96 -10.95
N ASN A 141 -14.57 12.13 -11.94
CA ASN A 141 -15.94 11.84 -12.37
C ASN A 141 -16.70 10.88 -11.44
N GLY A 142 -16.09 10.45 -10.33
CA GLY A 142 -16.68 9.55 -9.34
C GLY A 142 -16.53 8.06 -9.67
N HIS A 143 -15.96 7.70 -10.84
CA HIS A 143 -15.74 6.31 -11.21
C HIS A 143 -14.58 5.68 -10.43
N TYR A 144 -14.72 4.40 -10.11
CA TYR A 144 -13.66 3.63 -9.47
C TYR A 144 -12.82 2.89 -10.52
N GLU A 145 -11.51 2.89 -10.30
CA GLU A 145 -10.56 2.04 -11.01
C GLU A 145 -9.92 1.07 -10.03
N SER A 146 -9.94 -0.19 -10.42
CA SER A 146 -9.41 -1.31 -9.66
C SER A 146 -7.96 -1.54 -10.03
N PRO A 147 -7.10 -2.04 -9.12
CA PRO A 147 -5.74 -2.40 -9.48
C PRO A 147 -5.74 -3.47 -10.58
N TRP A 148 -6.76 -4.33 -10.64
CA TRP A 148 -6.94 -5.36 -11.67
C TRP A 148 -7.41 -4.83 -13.04
N GLN A 149 -7.55 -3.52 -13.25
CA GLN A 149 -8.11 -2.95 -14.48
C GLN A 149 -7.34 -3.29 -15.76
N HIS A 150 -6.03 -3.56 -15.64
CA HIS A 150 -5.15 -3.94 -16.75
C HIS A 150 -4.82 -5.44 -16.76
N SER A 151 -5.44 -6.21 -15.87
CA SER A 151 -5.27 -7.66 -15.88
C SER A 151 -5.93 -8.27 -17.12
N HIS A 152 -5.43 -9.43 -17.55
CA HIS A 152 -6.07 -10.21 -18.63
C HIS A 152 -7.46 -10.74 -18.24
N ALA A 153 -7.82 -10.66 -16.96
CA ALA A 153 -9.09 -11.10 -16.41
C ALA A 153 -10.17 -10.01 -16.54
N GLN A 154 -10.67 -9.79 -17.75
CA GLN A 154 -11.81 -8.92 -18.01
C GLN A 154 -13.12 -9.72 -17.93
N HIS A 155 -14.18 -9.10 -17.39
CA HIS A 155 -15.53 -9.68 -17.35
C HIS A 155 -15.62 -11.05 -16.64
N VAL A 156 -14.95 -11.18 -15.50
CA VAL A 156 -15.03 -12.39 -14.68
C VAL A 156 -16.45 -12.57 -14.16
N LYS A 157 -17.03 -13.76 -14.39
CA LYS A 157 -18.45 -14.04 -14.12
C LYS A 157 -18.90 -13.68 -12.71
N TRP A 158 -18.07 -13.97 -11.70
CA TRP A 158 -18.46 -13.72 -10.32
C TRP A 158 -18.52 -12.23 -9.97
N TYR A 159 -18.00 -11.32 -10.79
CA TYR A 159 -18.08 -9.88 -10.52
C TYR A 159 -19.52 -9.34 -10.55
N ASP A 160 -20.44 -10.10 -11.15
CA ASP A 160 -21.86 -9.76 -11.22
C ASP A 160 -22.64 -10.41 -10.08
N ASN A 161 -23.60 -9.66 -9.52
CA ASN A 161 -24.64 -10.13 -8.61
C ASN A 161 -24.17 -10.84 -7.32
N GLN A 162 -23.10 -10.36 -6.69
CA GLN A 162 -22.69 -10.85 -5.37
C GLN A 162 -23.36 -10.10 -4.23
N ARG A 163 -23.95 -10.82 -3.27
CA ARG A 163 -24.57 -10.23 -2.06
C ARG A 163 -23.59 -9.42 -1.20
N PHE A 164 -22.30 -9.73 -1.31
CA PHE A 164 -21.22 -9.17 -0.50
C PHE A 164 -20.39 -8.15 -1.28
N ALA A 165 -20.68 -7.95 -2.56
CA ALA A 165 -20.06 -6.89 -3.35
C ALA A 165 -20.67 -5.55 -2.98
N SER A 166 -19.83 -4.52 -2.86
CA SER A 166 -20.34 -3.16 -2.85
C SER A 166 -20.99 -2.82 -4.19
N HIS A 167 -21.91 -1.85 -4.18
CA HIS A 167 -22.44 -1.26 -5.41
C HIS A 167 -21.35 -0.53 -6.22
N GLU A 168 -20.23 -0.23 -5.59
CA GLU A 168 -19.09 0.42 -6.20
C GLU A 168 -18.26 -0.62 -6.96
N LYS A 169 -18.22 -0.46 -8.29
CA LYS A 169 -17.50 -1.38 -9.19
C LYS A 169 -16.45 -0.61 -9.99
N CYS A 170 -15.41 -1.33 -10.40
CA CYS A 170 -14.47 -0.81 -11.36
C CYS A 170 -15.15 -0.59 -12.70
N VAL A 171 -15.02 0.62 -13.25
CA VAL A 171 -15.61 0.97 -14.55
C VAL A 171 -15.00 0.17 -15.72
N LYS A 172 -13.74 -0.27 -15.60
CA LYS A 172 -13.04 -0.99 -16.67
C LYS A 172 -13.20 -2.51 -16.57
N SER A 173 -13.05 -3.09 -15.39
CA SER A 173 -13.07 -4.55 -15.22
C SER A 173 -14.40 -5.10 -14.72
N GLY A 174 -15.29 -4.25 -14.19
CA GLY A 174 -16.52 -4.67 -13.50
C GLY A 174 -16.29 -5.23 -12.09
N ARG A 175 -15.03 -5.42 -11.67
CA ARG A 175 -14.70 -5.98 -10.35
C ARG A 175 -15.34 -5.15 -9.25
N PRO A 176 -16.02 -5.76 -8.27
CA PRO A 176 -16.58 -5.03 -7.14
C PRO A 176 -15.49 -4.57 -6.18
N LEU A 177 -15.71 -3.43 -5.53
CA LEU A 177 -14.88 -2.93 -4.46
C LEU A 177 -15.17 -3.76 -3.20
N LEU A 178 -14.20 -4.58 -2.80
CA LEU A 178 -14.29 -5.48 -1.65
C LEU A 178 -13.45 -4.93 -0.49
N ILE A 179 -14.07 -4.85 0.68
CA ILE A 179 -13.44 -4.32 1.90
C ILE A 179 -13.31 -5.42 2.95
N THR A 180 -12.41 -5.19 3.89
CA THR A 180 -12.20 -6.00 5.07
C THR A 180 -12.66 -5.22 6.30
N THR A 181 -13.23 -5.89 7.30
CA THR A 181 -13.67 -5.24 8.54
C THR A 181 -12.47 -4.85 9.42
N ASP A 182 -12.70 -3.97 10.39
CA ASP A 182 -11.63 -3.49 11.27
C ASP A 182 -11.11 -4.57 12.21
N ASP A 183 -11.95 -5.55 12.55
CA ASP A 183 -11.65 -6.70 13.41
C ASP A 183 -10.62 -7.66 12.77
N ILE A 184 -10.29 -7.52 11.48
CA ILE A 184 -9.34 -8.37 10.78
C ILE A 184 -7.95 -7.73 10.69
N SER A 185 -6.93 -8.54 10.99
CA SER A 185 -5.53 -8.22 10.75
C SER A 185 -4.96 -9.07 9.61
N LEU A 186 -3.98 -8.49 8.90
CA LEU A 186 -3.21 -9.13 7.85
C LEU A 186 -1.72 -9.00 8.22
N THR A 187 -1.00 -10.10 8.25
CA THR A 187 0.45 -10.12 8.50
C THR A 187 1.17 -10.94 7.44
N CYS A 188 2.43 -10.60 7.17
CA CYS A 188 3.29 -11.40 6.30
C CYS A 188 4.65 -11.63 6.95
N GLU A 189 5.18 -12.83 6.78
CA GLU A 189 6.53 -13.19 7.22
C GLU A 189 7.29 -13.88 6.08
N PRO A 190 8.58 -13.56 5.85
CA PRO A 190 9.37 -14.25 4.85
C PRO A 190 9.57 -15.73 5.25
N VAL A 191 9.40 -16.62 4.27
CA VAL A 191 9.71 -18.04 4.45
C VAL A 191 11.21 -18.24 4.19
N GLN A 192 11.89 -18.80 5.19
CA GLN A 192 13.32 -19.11 5.11
C GLN A 192 13.62 -20.01 3.91
N ALA A 193 14.72 -19.73 3.22
CA ALA A 193 15.18 -20.54 2.11
C ALA A 193 15.57 -21.95 2.60
N THR A 194 15.22 -22.98 1.82
CA THR A 194 15.64 -24.36 2.10
C THR A 194 17.17 -24.51 2.03
N HIS A 195 17.81 -23.71 1.17
CA HIS A 195 19.26 -23.66 1.03
C HIS A 195 19.73 -22.21 1.09
N THR A 196 20.36 -21.86 2.21
CA THR A 196 20.94 -20.52 2.41
C THR A 196 22.24 -20.40 1.64
N LYS A 197 22.37 -19.34 0.85
CA LYS A 197 23.60 -18.87 0.23
C LYS A 197 23.96 -17.53 0.85
N GLU A 198 25.15 -17.48 1.42
CA GLU A 198 25.67 -16.26 2.04
C GLU A 198 25.57 -15.09 1.05
N TYR A 199 25.01 -13.97 1.52
CA TYR A 199 24.78 -12.72 0.76
C TYR A 199 23.78 -12.76 -0.40
N GLN A 200 23.25 -13.92 -0.80
CA GLN A 200 22.35 -14.02 -1.97
C GLN A 200 20.87 -14.15 -1.63
N ASN A 201 20.52 -14.84 -0.54
CA ASN A 201 19.14 -15.02 -0.09
C ASN A 201 18.98 -14.98 1.45
N PRO A 202 19.54 -13.99 2.14
CA PRO A 202 19.47 -13.93 3.61
C PRO A 202 18.03 -13.81 4.13
N ASP A 203 17.12 -13.24 3.34
CA ASP A 203 15.70 -13.07 3.69
C ASP A 203 14.79 -14.17 3.09
N GLY A 204 15.37 -15.24 2.52
CA GLY A 204 14.62 -16.29 1.83
C GLY A 204 14.52 -16.12 0.31
N ASP A 205 13.75 -17.00 -0.32
CA ASP A 205 13.67 -17.13 -1.79
C ASP A 205 12.43 -16.43 -2.38
N GLY A 206 11.99 -15.32 -1.78
CA GLY A 206 10.83 -14.56 -2.25
C GLY A 206 9.46 -15.21 -1.96
N VAL A 207 9.41 -16.17 -1.04
CA VAL A 207 8.15 -16.78 -0.59
C VAL A 207 7.75 -16.16 0.74
N PHE A 208 6.49 -15.77 0.88
CA PHE A 208 5.95 -15.17 2.10
C PHE A 208 4.80 -16.01 2.66
N ASN A 209 4.79 -16.20 3.97
CA ASN A 209 3.63 -16.73 4.69
C ASN A 209 2.71 -15.56 5.03
N LEU A 210 1.54 -15.52 4.40
CA LEU A 210 0.54 -14.49 4.62
C LEU A 210 -0.53 -15.05 5.56
N THR A 211 -0.88 -14.31 6.62
CA THR A 211 -1.85 -14.74 7.63
C THR A 211 -2.95 -13.70 7.79
N VAL A 212 -4.20 -14.15 7.76
CA VAL A 212 -5.39 -13.35 8.04
C VAL A 212 -5.98 -13.84 9.35
N THR A 213 -6.19 -12.93 10.30
CA THR A 213 -6.68 -13.27 11.65
C THR A 213 -7.93 -12.47 11.98
N ASN A 214 -8.94 -13.15 12.52
CA ASN A 214 -10.08 -12.51 13.18
C ASN A 214 -9.70 -12.17 14.63
N ASN A 215 -9.65 -10.88 14.98
CA ASN A 215 -9.29 -10.44 16.35
C ASN A 215 -10.51 -10.25 17.25
N SER A 216 -11.71 -10.54 16.76
CA SER A 216 -12.95 -10.37 17.52
C SER A 216 -13.38 -11.66 18.23
N ASN A 217 -14.30 -11.48 19.17
CA ASN A 217 -14.95 -12.56 19.90
C ASN A 217 -16.20 -13.13 19.20
N ARG A 218 -16.39 -12.82 17.91
CA ARG A 218 -17.54 -13.27 17.11
C ARG A 218 -17.06 -13.74 15.72
N PRO A 219 -17.84 -14.57 15.01
CA PRO A 219 -17.54 -14.90 13.62
C PRO A 219 -17.53 -13.63 12.75
N VAL A 220 -16.58 -13.54 11.82
CA VAL A 220 -16.45 -12.42 10.90
C VAL A 220 -16.44 -12.91 9.46
N GLU A 221 -17.37 -12.39 8.65
CA GLU A 221 -17.36 -12.53 7.20
C GLU A 221 -16.35 -11.53 6.60
N ILE A 222 -15.47 -12.00 5.71
CA ILE A 222 -14.41 -11.20 5.10
C ILE A 222 -14.64 -11.12 3.58
N PRO A 223 -15.36 -10.09 3.07
CA PRO A 223 -15.70 -9.99 1.65
C PRO A 223 -14.49 -9.99 0.72
N ALA A 224 -13.37 -9.43 1.14
CA ALA A 224 -12.14 -9.38 0.33
C ALA A 224 -11.36 -10.70 0.29
N LEU A 225 -11.61 -11.65 1.20
CA LEU A 225 -10.97 -12.97 1.22
C LEU A 225 -11.92 -14.01 0.66
N LEU A 226 -11.78 -14.28 -0.63
CA LEU A 226 -12.69 -15.14 -1.38
C LEU A 226 -12.35 -16.61 -1.17
N ARG A 227 -13.38 -17.45 -1.18
CA ARG A 227 -13.25 -18.89 -1.29
C ARG A 227 -14.18 -19.43 -2.37
N ASP A 228 -13.83 -20.56 -2.93
CA ASP A 228 -14.67 -21.26 -3.89
C ASP A 228 -15.94 -21.79 -3.18
N SER A 229 -17.11 -21.49 -3.74
CA SER A 229 -18.39 -21.77 -3.08
C SER A 229 -18.66 -23.27 -2.90
N HIS A 230 -18.00 -24.14 -3.68
CA HIS A 230 -18.22 -25.59 -3.65
C HIS A 230 -17.20 -26.31 -2.76
N SER A 231 -15.91 -26.15 -3.08
CA SER A 231 -14.80 -26.79 -2.36
C SER A 231 -14.47 -26.11 -1.04
N LYS A 232 -14.96 -24.88 -0.82
CA LYS A 232 -14.64 -24.02 0.33
C LYS A 232 -13.15 -23.67 0.46
N LYS A 233 -12.34 -23.95 -0.57
CA LYS A 233 -10.93 -23.59 -0.63
C LYS A 233 -10.79 -22.08 -0.78
N ILE A 234 -9.96 -21.47 0.07
CA ILE A 234 -9.62 -20.04 -0.03
C ILE A 234 -8.84 -19.79 -1.33
N LEU A 235 -9.28 -18.76 -2.07
CA LEU A 235 -8.75 -18.31 -3.34
C LEU A 235 -7.84 -17.11 -3.11
N TRP A 236 -6.64 -17.36 -2.59
CA TRP A 236 -5.69 -16.32 -2.24
C TRP A 236 -5.26 -15.48 -3.44
N GLU A 237 -5.10 -16.12 -4.59
CA GLU A 237 -4.69 -15.49 -5.84
C GLU A 237 -5.79 -14.58 -6.43
N GLU A 238 -7.06 -14.84 -6.07
CA GLU A 238 -8.18 -13.95 -6.38
C GLU A 238 -8.31 -12.81 -5.38
N SER A 239 -7.79 -12.96 -4.16
CA SER A 239 -8.06 -12.07 -3.03
C SER A 239 -6.94 -11.06 -2.79
N VAL A 240 -5.70 -11.49 -3.03
CA VAL A 240 -4.49 -10.75 -2.70
C VAL A 240 -3.81 -10.26 -3.98
N PHE A 241 -3.34 -9.02 -3.94
CA PHE A 241 -2.44 -8.48 -4.94
C PHE A 241 -1.27 -7.78 -4.23
N VAL A 242 -0.22 -7.48 -5.01
CA VAL A 242 1.01 -6.89 -4.48
C VAL A 242 1.24 -5.54 -5.14
N ILE A 243 1.56 -4.53 -4.34
CA ILE A 243 2.05 -3.23 -4.82
C ILE A 243 3.57 -3.20 -4.66
N THR A 244 4.26 -2.76 -5.71
CA THR A 244 5.67 -2.39 -5.69
C THR A 244 5.85 -0.98 -6.24
N ASP A 245 7.08 -0.48 -6.27
CA ASP A 245 7.43 0.78 -6.94
C ASP A 245 7.11 0.77 -8.44
N ALA A 246 7.04 -0.42 -9.07
CA ALA A 246 6.69 -0.59 -10.48
C ALA A 246 5.16 -0.65 -10.72
N GLY A 247 4.34 -0.66 -9.67
CA GLY A 247 2.89 -0.67 -9.75
C GLY A 247 2.23 -1.90 -9.11
N ASN A 248 1.10 -2.31 -9.67
CA ASN A 248 0.27 -3.40 -9.15
C ASN A 248 0.61 -4.73 -9.86
N HIS A 249 0.76 -5.79 -9.07
CA HIS A 249 1.13 -7.12 -9.51
C HIS A 249 0.19 -8.17 -8.93
N PHE A 250 -0.02 -9.25 -9.68
CA PHE A 250 -1.03 -10.26 -9.37
C PHE A 250 -0.44 -11.65 -9.37
N PHE A 251 -0.95 -12.51 -8.50
CA PHE A 251 -0.58 -13.91 -8.52
C PHE A 251 -1.21 -14.64 -9.72
N PRO A 252 -0.54 -15.68 -10.23
CA PRO A 252 -1.14 -16.65 -11.15
C PRO A 252 -2.52 -17.14 -10.71
N GLY A 253 -3.48 -17.21 -11.62
CA GLY A 253 -4.81 -17.78 -11.33
C GLY A 253 -5.88 -16.75 -10.94
N HIS A 254 -5.52 -15.48 -10.76
CA HIS A 254 -6.54 -14.42 -10.60
C HIS A 254 -7.47 -14.34 -11.82
N GLY A 255 -8.75 -14.05 -11.55
CA GLY A 255 -9.81 -13.95 -12.53
C GLY A 255 -10.27 -15.25 -13.18
N GLN A 256 -9.91 -16.40 -12.63
CA GLN A 256 -10.32 -17.72 -13.14
C GLN A 256 -11.50 -18.31 -12.37
N ALA A 257 -11.79 -17.78 -11.18
CA ALA A 257 -12.89 -18.27 -10.36
C ALA A 257 -14.26 -18.04 -11.03
N ARG A 258 -15.18 -18.98 -10.80
CA ARG A 258 -16.55 -18.93 -11.34
C ARG A 258 -17.58 -18.59 -10.29
N ASP A 259 -17.56 -19.32 -9.17
CA ASP A 259 -18.48 -19.16 -8.06
C ASP A 259 -17.68 -18.95 -6.78
N VAL A 260 -17.81 -17.76 -6.20
CA VAL A 260 -17.06 -17.39 -5.00
C VAL A 260 -17.99 -16.88 -3.91
N GLU A 261 -17.57 -17.05 -2.68
CA GLU A 261 -18.19 -16.47 -1.50
C GLU A 261 -17.13 -15.92 -0.55
N PRO A 262 -17.49 -15.03 0.38
CA PRO A 262 -16.58 -14.56 1.41
C PRO A 262 -16.14 -15.70 2.33
N THR A 263 -14.91 -15.63 2.80
CA THR A 263 -14.43 -16.48 3.89
C THR A 263 -15.02 -15.97 5.20
N VAL A 264 -15.52 -16.90 6.02
CA VAL A 264 -15.92 -16.62 7.40
C VAL A 264 -14.87 -17.21 8.32
N LEU A 265 -14.36 -16.41 9.25
CA LEU A 265 -13.46 -16.85 10.30
C LEU A 265 -14.19 -16.84 11.65
N GLU A 266 -14.07 -17.92 12.40
CA GLU A 266 -14.56 -18.03 13.78
C GLU A 266 -13.80 -17.07 14.72
N PRO A 267 -14.30 -16.82 15.95
CA PRO A 267 -13.62 -15.97 16.93
C PRO A 267 -12.16 -16.38 17.10
N TYR A 268 -11.24 -15.43 16.95
CA TYR A 268 -9.79 -15.65 17.10
C TYR A 268 -9.16 -16.64 16.11
N GLU A 269 -9.91 -17.08 15.09
CA GLU A 269 -9.38 -17.96 14.05
C GLU A 269 -8.43 -17.20 13.12
N ASN A 270 -7.42 -17.90 12.63
CA ASN A 270 -6.53 -17.43 11.58
C ASN A 270 -6.38 -18.48 10.48
N VAL A 271 -6.13 -17.99 9.26
CA VAL A 271 -5.81 -18.79 8.08
C VAL A 271 -4.56 -18.26 7.43
N SER A 272 -3.71 -19.16 6.93
CA SER A 272 -2.43 -18.79 6.32
C SER A 272 -2.22 -19.47 4.97
N THR A 273 -1.39 -18.85 4.14
CA THR A 273 -0.91 -19.42 2.88
C THR A 273 0.52 -19.00 2.59
N LYS A 274 1.21 -19.79 1.75
CA LYS A 274 2.50 -19.40 1.18
C LYS A 274 2.28 -18.83 -0.21
N LEU A 275 2.71 -17.59 -0.42
CA LEU A 275 2.67 -16.92 -1.71
C LEU A 275 4.09 -16.74 -2.25
N ASP A 276 4.34 -17.30 -3.43
CA ASP A 276 5.62 -17.19 -4.13
C ASP A 276 5.61 -15.94 -5.01
N THR A 277 6.32 -14.90 -4.57
CA THR A 277 6.36 -13.60 -5.25
C THR A 277 7.14 -13.67 -6.56
N LEU A 278 8.00 -14.68 -6.75
CA LEU A 278 8.68 -14.92 -8.03
C LEU A 278 7.69 -15.22 -9.16
N THR A 279 6.46 -15.60 -8.83
CA THR A 279 5.41 -15.89 -9.82
C THR A 279 4.55 -14.69 -10.22
N LEU A 280 4.80 -13.51 -9.63
CA LEU A 280 3.99 -12.32 -9.85
C LEU A 280 3.95 -11.91 -11.33
N HIS A 281 2.74 -11.65 -11.82
CA HIS A 281 2.51 -11.11 -13.15
C HIS A 281 2.73 -9.60 -13.20
N GLY A 282 3.30 -9.13 -14.31
CA GLY A 282 3.50 -7.71 -14.59
C GLY A 282 4.67 -7.06 -13.85
N LEU A 283 5.45 -7.82 -13.06
CA LEU A 283 6.66 -7.30 -12.43
C LEU A 283 7.85 -7.44 -13.36
N SER A 284 8.49 -6.31 -13.70
CA SER A 284 9.79 -6.30 -14.36
C SER A 284 10.88 -6.56 -13.32
N TRP A 285 11.44 -7.77 -13.34
CA TRP A 285 12.44 -8.19 -12.36
C TRP A 285 13.77 -7.43 -12.52
N PRO A 286 14.34 -6.90 -11.42
CA PRO A 286 15.58 -6.15 -11.49
C PRO A 286 16.77 -7.05 -11.88
N GLN A 287 17.80 -6.43 -12.44
CA GLN A 287 19.07 -7.09 -12.78
C GLN A 287 20.11 -6.83 -11.68
N GLY A 288 20.96 -7.81 -11.40
CA GLY A 288 21.97 -7.75 -10.34
C GLY A 288 21.37 -8.05 -8.96
N GLY A 289 21.63 -7.16 -7.99
CA GLY A 289 21.14 -7.27 -6.62
C GLY A 289 20.25 -6.08 -6.26
N TRP A 290 19.05 -6.34 -5.74
CA TRP A 290 18.08 -5.29 -5.43
C TRP A 290 17.20 -5.65 -4.23
N ARG A 291 16.88 -4.68 -3.36
CA ARG A 291 15.89 -4.87 -2.29
C ARG A 291 14.50 -4.66 -2.87
N LEU A 292 13.70 -5.73 -2.95
CA LEU A 292 12.31 -5.62 -3.38
C LEU A 292 11.42 -5.36 -2.16
N ASN A 293 10.70 -4.24 -2.19
CA ASN A 293 9.66 -3.93 -1.21
C ASN A 293 8.31 -4.32 -1.80
N LEU A 294 7.56 -5.14 -1.07
CA LEU A 294 6.30 -5.72 -1.48
C LEU A 294 5.24 -5.33 -0.46
N ARG A 295 4.14 -4.74 -0.94
CA ARG A 295 2.96 -4.51 -0.11
C ARG A 295 1.85 -5.46 -0.53
N PHE A 296 1.58 -6.45 0.32
CA PHE A 296 0.48 -7.39 0.13
C PHE A 296 -0.82 -6.73 0.57
N CYS A 297 -1.81 -6.70 -0.30
CA CYS A 297 -3.07 -5.99 -0.08
C CYS A 297 -4.25 -6.98 -0.10
N LEU A 298 -5.14 -6.84 0.90
CA LEU A 298 -6.40 -7.58 1.03
C LEU A 298 -7.51 -6.59 1.38
N GLY A 299 -8.24 -6.13 0.37
CA GLY A 299 -9.20 -5.03 0.53
C GLY A 299 -8.50 -3.75 1.05
N ASN A 300 -9.00 -3.19 2.14
CA ASN A 300 -8.43 -2.02 2.82
C ASN A 300 -7.28 -2.36 3.81
N LYS A 301 -6.91 -3.64 3.96
CA LYS A 301 -5.76 -4.07 4.79
C LYS A 301 -4.53 -4.25 3.91
N ALA A 302 -3.37 -3.96 4.47
CA ALA A 302 -2.08 -4.28 3.86
C ALA A 302 -1.02 -4.61 4.90
N THR A 303 -0.02 -5.35 4.46
CA THR A 303 1.19 -5.68 5.21
C THR A 303 2.39 -5.59 4.26
N GLU A 304 3.56 -5.28 4.80
CA GLU A 304 4.78 -5.11 4.02
C GLU A 304 5.76 -6.25 4.26
N GLY A 305 6.29 -6.79 3.17
CA GLY A 305 7.37 -7.76 3.16
C GLY A 305 8.47 -7.28 2.22
N ASN A 306 9.69 -7.70 2.46
CA ASN A 306 10.79 -7.38 1.57
C ASN A 306 11.85 -8.46 1.62
N TYR A 307 12.59 -8.60 0.52
CA TYR A 307 13.71 -9.53 0.42
C TYR A 307 14.71 -9.02 -0.61
N TYR A 308 15.95 -9.48 -0.51
CA TYR A 308 16.98 -9.17 -1.49
C TYR A 308 16.86 -10.09 -2.71
N TYR A 309 16.48 -9.53 -3.86
CA TYR A 309 16.51 -10.24 -5.13
C TYR A 309 17.90 -10.18 -5.74
N PHE A 310 18.52 -11.34 -5.89
CA PHE A 310 19.77 -11.51 -6.63
C PHE A 310 19.54 -12.32 -7.91
N THR A 311 19.79 -11.74 -9.08
CA THR A 311 19.47 -12.34 -10.39
C THR A 311 20.02 -13.74 -10.54
N ASP A 312 21.31 -13.96 -10.23
CA ASP A 312 21.95 -15.27 -10.42
C ASP A 312 21.35 -16.39 -9.56
N HIS A 313 20.71 -16.02 -8.44
CA HIS A 313 20.06 -16.96 -7.55
C HIS A 313 18.57 -17.13 -7.83
N HIS A 314 17.84 -16.03 -7.99
CA HIS A 314 16.38 -16.04 -8.06
C HIS A 314 15.84 -16.22 -9.47
N GLU A 315 16.57 -15.82 -10.51
CA GLU A 315 16.12 -15.99 -11.90
C GLU A 315 15.93 -17.47 -12.29
N PRO A 316 16.83 -18.41 -11.91
CA PRO A 316 16.57 -19.84 -12.08
C PRO A 316 15.34 -20.35 -11.33
N LEU A 317 15.11 -19.85 -10.10
CA LEU A 317 13.94 -20.22 -9.29
C LEU A 317 12.64 -19.73 -9.94
N ARG A 318 12.66 -18.49 -10.44
CA ARG A 318 11.56 -17.85 -11.17
C ARG A 318 11.18 -18.66 -12.42
N LYS A 319 12.16 -18.95 -13.27
CA LYS A 319 11.94 -19.78 -14.48
C LYS A 319 11.40 -21.18 -14.15
N LYS A 320 11.82 -21.76 -13.03
CA LYS A 320 11.29 -23.05 -12.54
C LYS A 320 9.84 -22.92 -12.06
N ALA A 321 9.50 -21.84 -11.37
CA ALA A 321 8.14 -21.57 -10.90
C ALA A 321 7.18 -21.31 -12.06
N GLU A 322 7.60 -20.57 -13.08
CA GLU A 322 6.85 -20.36 -14.33
C GLU A 322 6.55 -21.67 -15.05
N LYS A 323 7.54 -22.57 -15.17
CA LYS A 323 7.34 -23.88 -15.82
C LYS A 323 6.35 -24.78 -15.08
N LYS A 324 6.38 -24.79 -13.74
CA LYS A 324 5.42 -25.54 -12.93
C LYS A 324 3.98 -25.09 -13.18
N LYS A 325 3.78 -23.82 -13.51
CA LYS A 325 2.47 -23.25 -13.78
C LYS A 325 1.89 -23.74 -15.11
N THR A 326 2.70 -23.77 -16.18
CA THR A 326 2.21 -24.22 -17.50
C THR A 326 1.77 -25.68 -17.48
N ALA A 327 2.49 -26.53 -16.74
CA ALA A 327 2.20 -27.97 -16.65
C ALA A 327 0.92 -28.33 -15.85
N ILE A 328 0.25 -27.37 -15.21
CA ILE A 328 -1.02 -27.59 -14.47
C ILE A 328 -2.23 -27.16 -15.32
N ILE A 329 -1.99 -26.46 -16.44
CA ILE A 329 -3.04 -25.90 -17.32
C ILE A 329 -3.22 -26.74 -18.61
N ASP A 330 -2.27 -27.64 -18.93
CA ASP A 330 -2.37 -28.65 -20.00
C ASP A 330 -2.89 -30.01 -19.48
#